data_AF-A0A947CRM3-F1
#
_entry.id   AF-A0A947CRM3-F1
#
_cell.length_a   1.000
_cell.length_b   1.000
_cell.length_c   1.000
_cell.angle_alpha   90.00
_cell.angle_beta   90.00
_cell.angle_gamma   90.00
#
_symmetry.space_group_name_H-M   'P 1'
#
loop_
_entity.id
_entity.type
_entity.pdbx_description
1 polymer ?
#
loop_
_entity_poly.entity_id
_entity_poly.type
_entity_poly.pdbx_seq_one_letter_code
_entity_poly.pdbx_strand_id
1 'polypeptide(L)'
;MALALAACKSSEVRREQRASGSGPHELRDAATSVADAGRDLQSYPSIGKALAAIIAREKPRVIGLGEAHQLRSTAHILSPLARFTAEAVPVLAKSGTSNLVLETWAEREQCGKVQKQVDTQVRRDTERPKETQSELVRLLAALDDKGIGRHGMAMSCKEYERLLADDGKVDYSKLLTLITGKLDGLTKGVLAKAPADSIVVVYGGALHNDLYPAKGVEGWSYAASVDQAAGGRYLEIDLYIPELIADDKALHEQPWFELTRSEDLDHGVLVIERSPRSYVILARRGVANPSVKKPSR
;
A
#
# COMPACT_ATOMS: atom_id res chain seq x y z
N MET A 1 14.72 -17.49 -4.24
CA MET A 1 13.98 -16.66 -5.23
C MET A 1 13.95 -15.25 -4.66
N ALA A 2 14.66 -14.31 -5.29
CA ALA A 2 14.63 -12.91 -4.87
C ALA A 2 13.33 -12.26 -5.38
N LEU A 3 12.64 -11.52 -4.51
CA LEU A 3 11.46 -10.75 -4.85
C LEU A 3 11.86 -9.28 -4.95
N ALA A 4 11.51 -8.65 -6.07
CA ALA A 4 11.58 -7.22 -6.21
C ALA A 4 10.31 -6.60 -5.61
N LEU A 5 10.53 -5.55 -4.83
CA LEU A 5 9.48 -4.80 -4.16
C LEU A 5 9.45 -3.41 -4.79
N ALA A 6 8.30 -3.02 -5.30
CA ALA A 6 8.02 -1.62 -5.45
C ALA A 6 7.89 -1.02 -4.06
N ALA A 7 8.56 0.11 -3.85
CA ALA A 7 8.28 0.95 -2.71
C ALA A 7 8.63 2.39 -3.07
N CYS A 8 7.62 3.20 -3.36
CA CYS A 8 7.89 4.59 -3.72
C CYS A 8 7.92 5.48 -2.48
N LYS A 9 8.96 6.30 -2.38
CA LYS A 9 8.98 7.45 -1.48
C LYS A 9 8.14 8.56 -2.12
N SER A 10 7.10 9.00 -1.43
CA SER A 10 6.31 10.20 -1.77
C SER A 10 7.15 11.46 -2.02
N SER A 11 8.34 11.53 -1.40
CA SER A 11 9.29 12.64 -1.57
C SER A 11 10.00 12.69 -2.93
N GLU A 12 10.13 11.56 -3.65
CA GLU A 12 10.76 11.52 -4.98
C GLU A 12 9.80 11.95 -6.09
N VAL A 13 8.50 11.66 -5.94
CA VAL A 13 7.42 12.16 -6.81
C VAL A 13 7.44 13.68 -6.93
N ARG A 14 7.72 14.40 -5.82
CA ARG A 14 7.80 15.87 -5.82
C ARG A 14 9.08 16.42 -6.47
N ARG A 15 10.15 15.63 -6.61
CA ARG A 15 11.41 16.07 -7.25
C ARG A 15 11.26 16.16 -8.77
N GLU A 16 10.46 15.28 -9.37
CA GLU A 16 10.11 15.32 -10.80
C GLU A 16 9.08 16.41 -11.11
N GLN A 17 8.11 16.67 -10.21
CA GLN A 17 7.13 17.76 -10.39
C GLN A 17 7.75 19.17 -10.38
N ARG A 18 8.88 19.38 -9.69
CA ARG A 18 9.62 20.66 -9.77
C ARG A 18 10.32 20.89 -11.10
N ALA A 19 10.57 19.83 -11.89
CA ALA A 19 11.21 19.95 -13.19
C ALA A 19 10.22 20.32 -14.31
N SER A 20 8.91 20.16 -14.10
CA SER A 20 7.87 20.36 -15.13
C SER A 20 7.13 21.69 -15.07
N GLY A 21 7.55 22.64 -14.23
CA GLY A 21 7.17 24.06 -14.33
C GLY A 21 5.66 24.35 -14.36
N SER A 22 4.98 24.26 -13.22
CA SER A 22 3.67 24.89 -13.05
C SER A 22 3.64 25.69 -11.73
N GLY A 23 3.40 27.00 -11.87
CA GLY A 23 3.38 27.97 -10.79
C GLY A 23 2.13 27.90 -9.92
N PRO A 24 2.10 28.67 -8.81
CA PRO A 24 1.08 28.55 -7.77
C PRO A 24 -0.17 29.35 -8.14
N HIS A 25 -1.31 28.69 -8.30
CA HIS A 25 -2.61 29.37 -8.21
C HIS A 25 -3.68 28.47 -7.57
N GLU A 26 -4.16 28.98 -6.44
CA GLU A 26 -5.48 28.80 -5.81
C GLU A 26 -5.95 27.39 -5.45
N LEU A 27 -5.43 26.90 -4.31
CA LEU A 27 -6.13 25.99 -3.42
C LEU A 27 -7.20 26.76 -2.64
N ARG A 28 -8.43 26.76 -3.15
CA ARG A 28 -9.62 27.03 -2.34
C ARG A 28 -10.68 25.97 -2.64
N ASP A 29 -11.30 25.52 -1.54
CA ASP A 29 -12.49 24.69 -1.44
C ASP A 29 -12.31 23.16 -1.39
N ALA A 30 -11.73 22.69 -0.28
CA ALA A 30 -12.28 21.60 0.55
C ALA A 30 -11.58 21.61 1.93
N ALA A 31 -11.66 22.74 2.64
CA ALA A 31 -11.18 22.83 4.01
C ALA A 31 -12.27 22.32 4.96
N THR A 32 -12.41 21.01 5.09
CA THR A 32 -13.16 20.41 6.19
C THR A 32 -12.32 20.60 7.46
N SER A 33 -12.82 21.41 8.39
CA SER A 33 -12.13 21.69 9.64
C SER A 33 -11.94 20.40 10.47
N VAL A 34 -10.93 20.37 11.34
CA VAL A 34 -10.67 19.28 12.30
C VAL A 34 -11.92 18.93 13.15
N ALA A 35 -12.90 19.83 13.25
CA ALA A 35 -14.16 19.57 13.94
C ALA A 35 -15.10 18.57 13.21
N ASP A 36 -14.97 18.36 11.91
CA ASP A 36 -15.76 17.35 11.17
C ASP A 36 -15.06 15.99 11.09
N ALA A 37 -13.72 15.94 11.23
CA ALA A 37 -12.98 14.68 11.35
C ALA A 37 -13.38 13.88 12.61
N GLY A 38 -14.03 14.53 13.59
CA GLY A 38 -14.52 13.91 14.82
C GLY A 38 -15.81 13.09 14.68
N ARG A 39 -16.53 13.11 13.55
CA ARG A 39 -17.77 12.33 13.40
C ARG A 39 -17.56 10.87 12.97
N ASP A 40 -16.44 10.57 12.29
CA ASP A 40 -16.16 9.22 11.76
C ASP A 40 -14.86 8.60 12.32
N LEU A 41 -14.41 9.08 13.48
CA LEU A 41 -13.30 8.50 14.22
C LEU A 41 -13.77 7.34 15.10
N GLN A 42 -13.17 6.16 14.93
CA GLN A 42 -13.51 4.98 15.72
C GLN A 42 -12.25 4.29 16.24
N SER A 43 -12.26 3.90 17.52
CA SER A 43 -11.14 3.18 18.14
C SER A 43 -11.41 1.69 18.17
N TYR A 44 -10.40 0.89 17.86
CA TYR A 44 -10.46 -0.57 17.89
C TYR A 44 -9.25 -1.16 18.62
N PRO A 45 -9.37 -2.34 19.23
CA PRO A 45 -8.27 -2.96 19.94
C PRO A 45 -7.18 -3.55 19.01
N SER A 46 -7.46 -3.72 17.71
CA SER A 46 -6.49 -4.27 16.75
C SER A 46 -6.85 -3.95 15.30
N ILE A 47 -5.89 -4.10 14.39
CA ILE A 47 -6.11 -3.93 12.94
C ILE A 47 -7.18 -4.91 12.46
N GLY A 48 -7.11 -6.16 12.92
CA GLY A 48 -8.08 -7.18 12.55
C GLY A 48 -9.52 -6.84 12.98
N LYS A 49 -9.69 -6.24 14.17
CA LYS A 49 -11.04 -5.84 14.65
C LYS A 49 -11.59 -4.65 13.88
N ALA A 50 -10.76 -3.65 13.59
CA ALA A 50 -11.12 -2.55 12.69
C ALA A 50 -11.54 -3.09 11.31
N LEU A 51 -10.71 -3.94 10.71
CA LEU A 51 -10.96 -4.49 9.38
C LEU A 51 -12.27 -5.31 9.34
N ALA A 52 -12.53 -6.14 10.34
CA ALA A 52 -13.77 -6.90 10.43
C ALA A 52 -15.01 -6.00 10.47
N ALA A 53 -14.96 -4.90 11.23
CA ALA A 53 -16.06 -3.95 11.34
C ALA A 53 -16.31 -3.22 10.01
N ILE A 54 -15.25 -2.76 9.34
CA ILE A 54 -15.36 -2.10 8.03
C ILE A 54 -15.93 -3.07 6.99
N ILE A 55 -15.40 -4.30 6.89
CA ILE A 55 -15.89 -5.30 5.93
C ILE A 55 -17.37 -5.62 6.16
N ALA A 56 -17.80 -5.76 7.42
CA ALA A 56 -19.18 -6.04 7.76
C ALA A 56 -20.12 -4.88 7.35
N ARG A 57 -19.67 -3.64 7.47
CA ARG A 57 -20.41 -2.44 7.06
C ARG A 57 -20.48 -2.30 5.54
N GLU A 58 -19.33 -2.36 4.88
CA GLU A 58 -19.20 -2.02 3.44
C GLU A 58 -19.55 -3.17 2.49
N LYS A 59 -19.41 -4.43 2.95
CA LYS A 59 -19.64 -5.64 2.14
C LYS A 59 -18.94 -5.58 0.78
N PRO A 60 -17.62 -5.33 0.75
CA PRO A 60 -16.89 -5.09 -0.49
C PRO A 60 -16.78 -6.36 -1.34
N ARG A 61 -16.59 -6.16 -2.64
CA ARG A 61 -16.16 -7.21 -3.57
C ARG A 61 -14.65 -7.19 -3.77
N VAL A 62 -14.06 -5.99 -3.73
CA VAL A 62 -12.61 -5.79 -3.78
C VAL A 62 -12.17 -4.89 -2.64
N ILE A 63 -11.06 -5.23 -1.99
CA ILE A 63 -10.41 -4.37 -1.00
C ILE A 63 -9.03 -4.01 -1.53
N GLY A 64 -8.77 -2.73 -1.78
CA GLY A 64 -7.41 -2.21 -1.94
C GLY A 64 -6.85 -1.83 -0.58
N LEU A 65 -5.82 -2.54 -0.14
CA LEU A 65 -5.14 -2.31 1.12
C LEU A 65 -3.74 -1.74 0.86
N GLY A 66 -3.60 -0.45 1.11
CA GLY A 66 -2.38 0.31 0.98
C GLY A 66 -1.54 0.33 2.26
N GLU A 67 -0.21 0.29 2.12
CA GLU A 67 0.72 0.63 3.20
C GLU A 67 1.60 1.82 2.84
N ALA A 68 2.09 2.53 3.86
CA ALA A 68 3.36 3.22 3.74
C ALA A 68 4.48 2.19 3.90
N HIS A 69 5.33 2.07 2.88
CA HIS A 69 6.41 1.09 2.90
C HIS A 69 7.43 1.40 4.01
N GLN A 70 7.67 0.42 4.89
CA GLN A 70 8.81 0.44 5.80
C GLN A 70 10.14 0.68 5.07
N LEU A 71 10.98 1.53 5.64
CA LEU A 71 12.32 1.85 5.16
C LEU A 71 13.38 1.30 6.12
N ARG A 72 14.64 1.21 5.68
CA ARG A 72 15.78 0.81 6.53
C ARG A 72 15.87 1.63 7.82
N SER A 73 15.58 2.92 7.77
CA SER A 73 15.58 3.81 8.94
C SER A 73 14.54 3.41 10.00
N THR A 74 13.42 2.81 9.58
CA THR A 74 12.32 2.39 10.44
C THR A 74 12.26 0.88 10.66
N ALA A 75 13.30 0.13 10.27
CA ALA A 75 13.36 -1.34 10.39
C ALA A 75 13.17 -1.88 11.82
N HIS A 76 13.48 -1.05 12.83
CA HIS A 76 13.33 -1.38 14.24
C HIS A 76 11.86 -1.35 14.73
N ILE A 77 10.94 -0.80 13.94
CA ILE A 77 9.49 -0.82 14.17
C ILE A 77 8.90 -2.04 13.47
N LEU A 78 7.89 -2.70 14.04
CA LEU A 78 7.23 -3.83 13.39
C LEU A 78 6.50 -3.35 12.12
N SER A 79 6.85 -3.94 10.96
CA SER A 79 6.39 -3.48 9.64
C SER A 79 4.88 -3.59 9.44
N PRO A 80 4.28 -2.81 8.51
CA PRO A 80 2.87 -2.96 8.18
C PRO A 80 2.61 -4.33 7.54
N LEU A 81 3.51 -4.85 6.71
CA LEU A 81 3.45 -6.21 6.17
C LEU A 81 3.38 -7.30 7.26
N ALA A 82 4.20 -7.21 8.30
CA ALA A 82 4.17 -8.17 9.40
C ALA A 82 2.86 -8.07 10.19
N ARG A 83 2.37 -6.85 10.44
CA ARG A 83 1.09 -6.62 11.14
C ARG A 83 -0.10 -7.07 10.31
N PHE A 84 -0.12 -6.78 9.01
CA PHE A 84 -1.12 -7.26 8.06
C PHE A 84 -1.18 -8.79 8.07
N THR A 85 -0.02 -9.44 7.97
CA THR A 85 0.09 -10.90 8.00
C THR A 85 -0.49 -11.49 9.29
N ALA A 86 -0.16 -10.90 10.44
CA ALA A 86 -0.56 -11.42 11.75
C ALA A 86 -2.04 -11.11 12.10
N GLU A 87 -2.51 -9.91 11.78
CA GLU A 87 -3.79 -9.39 12.29
C GLU A 87 -4.90 -9.36 11.24
N ALA A 88 -4.59 -9.06 9.98
CA ALA A 88 -5.58 -8.87 8.92
C ALA A 88 -5.88 -10.16 8.16
N VAL A 89 -4.86 -10.95 7.79
CA VAL A 89 -5.05 -12.21 7.02
C VAL A 89 -6.05 -13.17 7.68
N PRO A 90 -6.03 -13.43 9.01
CA PRO A 90 -7.01 -14.29 9.64
C PRO A 90 -8.46 -13.77 9.54
N VAL A 91 -8.63 -12.45 9.53
CA VAL A 91 -9.95 -11.79 9.41
C VAL A 91 -10.45 -11.84 7.97
N LEU A 92 -9.56 -11.59 7.01
CA LEU A 92 -9.85 -11.70 5.58
C LEU A 92 -10.31 -13.13 5.22
N ALA A 93 -9.60 -14.15 5.70
CA ALA A 93 -9.99 -15.55 5.50
C ALA A 93 -11.41 -15.83 6.00
N LYS A 94 -11.74 -15.37 7.21
CA LYS A 94 -13.09 -15.53 7.79
C LYS A 94 -14.16 -14.73 7.06
N SER A 95 -13.77 -13.69 6.33
CA SER A 95 -14.69 -12.81 5.60
C SER A 95 -14.95 -13.28 4.16
N GLY A 96 -14.50 -14.48 3.78
CA GLY A 96 -14.72 -15.03 2.45
C GLY A 96 -13.74 -14.50 1.39
N THR A 97 -12.56 -13.99 1.80
CA THR A 97 -11.51 -13.65 0.84
C THR A 97 -11.04 -14.91 0.12
N SER A 98 -11.15 -14.89 -1.21
CA SER A 98 -10.73 -15.99 -2.07
C SER A 98 -9.33 -15.82 -2.63
N ASN A 99 -8.92 -14.57 -2.87
CA ASN A 99 -7.68 -14.26 -3.56
C ASN A 99 -7.05 -12.97 -3.01
N LEU A 100 -5.72 -12.93 -3.04
CA LEU A 100 -4.92 -11.75 -2.75
C LEU A 100 -3.94 -11.50 -3.90
N VAL A 101 -3.99 -10.29 -4.45
CA VAL A 101 -3.06 -9.73 -5.43
C VAL A 101 -2.00 -8.90 -4.69
N LEU A 102 -0.73 -9.16 -4.95
CA LEU A 102 0.40 -8.48 -4.31
C LEU A 102 1.08 -7.52 -5.29
N GLU A 103 1.37 -6.32 -4.82
CA GLU A 103 2.32 -5.40 -5.45
C GLU A 103 3.76 -5.89 -5.24
N THR A 104 4.08 -7.03 -5.82
CA THR A 104 5.42 -7.58 -5.90
C THR A 104 5.54 -8.40 -7.17
N TRP A 105 6.76 -8.53 -7.68
CA TRP A 105 7.06 -9.42 -8.79
C TRP A 105 8.31 -10.23 -8.48
N ALA A 106 8.33 -11.44 -9.02
CA ALA A 106 9.51 -12.29 -8.97
C ALA A 106 10.59 -11.70 -9.86
N GLU A 107 11.82 -11.62 -9.35
CA GLU A 107 12.99 -11.38 -10.19
C GLU A 107 13.16 -12.61 -11.09
N ARG A 108 13.03 -12.42 -12.40
CA ARG A 108 13.27 -13.49 -13.39
C ARG A 108 14.67 -13.33 -13.98
N GLU A 109 15.57 -14.30 -13.94
CA GLU A 109 16.93 -14.08 -14.49
C GLU A 109 16.99 -14.02 -16.04
N GLN A 110 15.84 -14.08 -16.70
CA GLN A 110 15.71 -14.23 -18.15
C GLN A 110 15.92 -12.94 -18.97
N CYS A 111 15.90 -11.75 -18.35
CA CYS A 111 16.03 -10.47 -19.07
C CYS A 111 17.44 -9.85 -18.99
N GLY A 112 18.43 -10.58 -18.46
CA GLY A 112 19.84 -10.17 -18.53
C GLY A 112 20.19 -8.91 -17.73
N LYS A 113 21.08 -8.07 -18.30
CA LYS A 113 21.71 -6.94 -17.59
C LYS A 113 20.74 -5.81 -17.24
N VAL A 114 19.79 -5.50 -18.13
CA VAL A 114 18.83 -4.39 -17.96
C VAL A 114 17.98 -4.63 -16.72
N GLN A 115 17.44 -5.82 -16.56
CA GLN A 115 16.68 -6.16 -15.37
C GLN A 115 17.53 -6.05 -14.09
N LYS A 116 18.74 -6.62 -14.09
CA LYS A 116 19.64 -6.53 -12.92
C LYS A 116 19.92 -5.08 -12.53
N GLN A 117 20.07 -4.19 -13.52
CA GLN A 117 20.25 -2.76 -13.31
C GLN A 117 19.01 -2.12 -12.68
N VAL A 118 17.83 -2.31 -13.27
CA VAL A 118 16.56 -1.78 -12.75
C VAL A 118 16.31 -2.28 -11.33
N ASP A 119 16.36 -3.61 -11.10
CA ASP A 119 16.10 -4.20 -9.79
C ASP A 119 17.10 -3.69 -8.73
N THR A 120 18.38 -3.50 -9.10
CA THR A 120 19.40 -2.97 -8.19
C THR A 120 19.17 -1.50 -7.87
N GLN A 121 18.82 -0.70 -8.87
CA GLN A 121 18.52 0.71 -8.66
C GLN A 121 17.28 0.89 -7.79
N VAL A 122 16.18 0.18 -8.09
CA VAL A 122 14.96 0.19 -7.27
C VAL A 122 15.30 -0.22 -5.83
N ARG A 123 15.97 -1.35 -5.59
CA ARG A 123 16.34 -1.74 -4.21
C ARG A 123 17.20 -0.71 -3.48
N ARG A 124 18.07 0.00 -4.20
CA ARG A 124 18.92 1.04 -3.61
C ARG A 124 18.08 2.24 -3.20
N ASP A 125 17.25 2.76 -4.10
CA ASP A 125 16.53 4.03 -3.95
C ASP A 125 15.31 3.89 -3.02
N THR A 126 14.63 2.74 -3.06
CA THR A 126 13.48 2.43 -2.19
C THR A 126 13.85 2.14 -0.74
N GLU A 127 15.12 1.83 -0.48
CA GLU A 127 15.67 1.60 0.87
C GLU A 127 14.89 0.60 1.74
N ARG A 128 14.34 -0.46 1.16
CA ARG A 128 13.61 -1.48 1.93
C ARG A 128 14.53 -2.24 2.90
N PRO A 129 14.07 -2.59 4.11
CA PRO A 129 14.78 -3.50 5.01
C PRO A 129 15.01 -4.88 4.37
N LYS A 130 16.07 -5.58 4.78
CA LYS A 130 16.38 -6.94 4.28
C LYS A 130 15.30 -7.94 4.72
N GLU A 131 14.71 -7.69 5.88
CA GLU A 131 13.69 -8.51 6.52
C GLU A 131 12.42 -8.61 5.69
N THR A 132 12.14 -7.60 4.82
CA THR A 132 10.94 -7.55 3.98
C THR A 132 10.77 -8.82 3.14
N GLN A 133 11.84 -9.41 2.61
CA GLN A 133 11.76 -10.66 1.86
C GLN A 133 11.26 -11.82 2.73
N SER A 134 11.77 -11.94 3.96
CA SER A 134 11.32 -12.98 4.89
C SER A 134 9.88 -12.77 5.35
N GLU A 135 9.42 -11.52 5.42
CA GLU A 135 8.04 -11.16 5.76
C GLU A 135 7.08 -11.49 4.61
N LEU A 136 7.48 -11.26 3.36
CA LEU A 136 6.72 -11.72 2.20
C LEU A 136 6.58 -13.23 2.21
N VAL A 137 7.66 -13.99 2.43
CA VAL A 137 7.57 -15.46 2.53
C VAL A 137 6.59 -15.90 3.62
N ARG A 138 6.61 -15.24 4.78
CA ARG A 138 5.64 -15.48 5.87
C ARG A 138 4.21 -15.15 5.46
N LEU A 139 3.99 -14.06 4.73
CA LEU A 139 2.67 -13.75 4.16
C LEU A 139 2.20 -14.85 3.21
N LEU A 140 3.03 -15.26 2.25
CA LEU A 140 2.66 -16.30 1.28
C LEU A 140 2.29 -17.62 1.99
N ALA A 141 3.06 -18.01 3.02
CA ALA A 141 2.74 -19.18 3.83
C ALA A 141 1.42 -19.03 4.61
N ALA A 142 1.15 -17.85 5.17
CA ALA A 142 -0.10 -17.56 5.87
C ALA A 142 -1.32 -17.58 4.92
N LEU A 143 -1.16 -17.14 3.67
CA LEU A 143 -2.20 -17.23 2.64
C LEU A 143 -2.46 -18.68 2.25
N ASP A 144 -1.39 -19.46 2.03
CA ASP A 144 -1.48 -20.89 1.69
C ASP A 144 -2.19 -21.68 2.82
N ASP A 145 -1.85 -21.43 4.10
CA ASP A 145 -2.53 -22.02 5.27
C ASP A 145 -4.03 -21.71 5.36
N LYS A 146 -4.45 -20.57 4.82
CA LYS A 146 -5.86 -20.13 4.78
C LYS A 146 -6.57 -20.46 3.49
N GLY A 147 -5.90 -21.11 2.54
CA GLY A 147 -6.46 -21.43 1.22
C GLY A 147 -6.79 -20.18 0.38
N ILE A 148 -6.13 -19.04 0.66
CA ILE A 148 -6.31 -17.81 -0.11
C ILE A 148 -5.37 -17.86 -1.33
N GLY A 149 -5.93 -17.81 -2.54
CA GLY A 149 -5.15 -17.77 -3.76
C GLY A 149 -4.24 -16.53 -3.80
N ARG A 150 -2.99 -16.70 -4.22
CA ARG A 150 -2.00 -15.61 -4.24
C ARG A 150 -1.53 -15.30 -5.65
N HIS A 151 -1.51 -14.02 -6.00
CA HIS A 151 -1.17 -13.52 -7.33
C HIS A 151 -0.13 -12.43 -7.22
N GLY A 152 1.00 -12.58 -7.92
CA GLY A 152 2.03 -11.55 -8.03
C GLY A 152 2.07 -10.97 -9.44
N MET A 153 2.59 -9.76 -9.58
CA MET A 153 2.84 -9.16 -10.87
C MET A 153 3.94 -9.91 -11.63
N ALA A 154 3.90 -9.84 -12.96
CA ALA A 154 4.96 -10.33 -13.83
C ALA A 154 5.40 -9.21 -14.76
N MET A 155 6.72 -8.99 -14.87
CA MET A 155 7.32 -8.06 -15.82
C MET A 155 7.95 -8.82 -16.99
N SER A 156 7.72 -8.33 -18.20
CA SER A 156 8.40 -8.78 -19.42
C SER A 156 9.71 -8.02 -19.62
N CYS A 157 10.63 -8.58 -20.43
CA CYS A 157 11.91 -7.93 -20.70
C CYS A 157 11.73 -6.57 -21.41
N LYS A 158 10.75 -6.45 -22.32
CA LYS A 158 10.41 -5.19 -22.98
C LYS A 158 9.90 -4.13 -22.00
N GLU A 159 9.21 -4.54 -20.93
CA GLU A 159 8.79 -3.60 -19.90
C GLU A 159 9.98 -3.11 -19.11
N TYR A 160 10.91 -3.99 -18.71
CA TYR A 160 12.17 -3.59 -18.08
C TYR A 160 12.98 -2.59 -18.93
N GLU A 161 13.08 -2.82 -20.23
CA GLU A 161 13.78 -1.90 -21.16
C GLU A 161 13.15 -0.51 -21.19
N ARG A 162 11.81 -0.42 -21.10
CA ARG A 162 11.09 0.86 -21.11
C ARG A 162 11.22 1.64 -19.81
N LEU A 163 11.67 1.00 -18.73
CA LEU A 163 11.83 1.66 -17.43
C LEU A 163 13.09 2.51 -17.35
N LEU A 164 14.00 2.44 -18.33
CA LEU A 164 15.19 3.28 -18.35
C LEU A 164 14.90 4.60 -19.08
N ALA A 165 15.37 5.71 -18.49
CA ALA A 165 15.50 7.00 -19.15
C ALA A 165 16.76 7.03 -20.04
N ASP A 166 16.92 8.10 -20.83
CA ASP A 166 18.05 8.27 -21.74
C ASP A 166 19.41 8.29 -21.03
N ASP A 167 19.43 8.70 -19.75
CA ASP A 167 20.63 8.68 -18.89
C ASP A 167 20.90 7.31 -18.24
N GLY A 168 20.11 6.30 -18.58
CA GLY A 168 20.21 4.94 -18.07
C GLY A 168 19.69 4.75 -16.64
N LYS A 169 19.08 5.75 -16.02
CA LYS A 169 18.42 5.59 -14.71
C LYS A 169 17.00 5.07 -14.86
N VAL A 170 16.50 4.45 -13.80
CA VAL A 170 15.07 4.11 -13.68
C VAL A 170 14.24 5.39 -13.72
N ASP A 171 13.27 5.43 -14.64
CA ASP A 171 12.21 6.41 -14.76
C ASP A 171 11.06 6.00 -13.84
N TYR A 172 10.93 6.66 -12.69
CA TYR A 172 9.98 6.28 -11.66
C TYR A 172 8.54 6.56 -12.05
N SER A 173 8.28 7.60 -12.86
CA SER A 173 6.96 7.85 -13.43
C SER A 173 6.50 6.70 -14.33
N LYS A 174 7.38 6.19 -15.19
CA LYS A 174 7.10 4.98 -16.00
C LYS A 174 6.92 3.74 -15.13
N LEU A 175 7.73 3.56 -14.08
CA LEU A 175 7.60 2.44 -13.16
C LEU A 175 6.25 2.45 -12.44
N LEU A 176 5.84 3.59 -11.87
CA LEU A 176 4.57 3.78 -11.19
C LEU A 176 3.38 3.53 -12.13
N THR A 177 3.45 4.06 -13.35
CA THR A 177 2.42 3.83 -14.39
C THR A 177 2.32 2.35 -14.75
N LEU A 178 3.46 1.66 -14.90
CA LEU A 178 3.50 0.24 -15.20
C LEU A 178 2.91 -0.61 -14.07
N ILE A 179 3.29 -0.32 -12.82
CA ILE A 179 2.77 -1.02 -11.63
C ILE A 179 1.25 -0.85 -11.55
N THR A 180 0.76 0.38 -11.69
CA THR A 180 -0.68 0.69 -11.67
C THR A 180 -1.44 -0.12 -12.72
N GLY A 181 -0.95 -0.12 -13.96
CA GLY A 181 -1.57 -0.89 -15.05
C GLY A 181 -1.53 -2.41 -14.81
N LYS A 182 -0.46 -2.92 -14.20
CA LYS A 182 -0.36 -4.35 -13.84
C LYS A 182 -1.30 -4.73 -12.71
N LEU A 183 -1.41 -3.91 -11.67
CA LEU A 183 -2.35 -4.13 -10.57
C LEU A 183 -3.79 -4.08 -11.06
N ASP A 184 -4.16 -3.12 -11.91
CA ASP A 184 -5.48 -3.03 -12.54
C ASP A 184 -5.82 -4.32 -13.32
N GLY A 185 -4.97 -4.68 -14.28
CA GLY A 185 -5.20 -5.82 -15.16
C GLY A 185 -5.23 -7.15 -14.41
N LEU A 186 -4.29 -7.35 -13.47
CA LEU A 186 -4.22 -8.56 -12.67
C LEU A 186 -5.44 -8.68 -11.75
N THR A 187 -5.83 -7.60 -11.08
CA THR A 187 -6.99 -7.59 -10.17
C THR A 187 -8.27 -7.90 -10.92
N LYS A 188 -8.52 -7.26 -12.06
CA LYS A 188 -9.69 -7.56 -12.90
C LYS A 188 -9.70 -9.01 -13.41
N GLY A 189 -8.54 -9.52 -13.83
CA GLY A 189 -8.40 -10.90 -14.28
C GLY A 189 -8.69 -11.93 -13.18
N VAL A 190 -8.26 -11.65 -11.95
CA VAL A 190 -8.58 -12.47 -10.76
C VAL A 190 -10.06 -12.34 -10.40
N LEU A 191 -10.58 -11.12 -10.37
CA LEU A 191 -11.97 -10.81 -10.03
C LEU A 191 -12.96 -11.52 -10.97
N ALA A 192 -12.69 -11.55 -12.27
CA ALA A 192 -13.54 -12.21 -13.26
C ALA A 192 -13.66 -13.74 -13.07
N LYS A 193 -12.72 -14.35 -12.34
CA LYS A 193 -12.68 -15.80 -12.07
C LYS A 193 -13.05 -16.15 -10.63
N ALA A 194 -13.02 -15.18 -9.73
CA ALA A 194 -13.32 -15.37 -8.33
C ALA A 194 -14.84 -15.62 -8.13
N PRO A 195 -15.25 -16.47 -7.17
CA PRO A 195 -16.66 -16.65 -6.82
C PRO A 195 -17.39 -15.32 -6.60
N ALA A 196 -18.66 -15.23 -6.99
CA ALA A 196 -19.41 -13.96 -6.98
C ALA A 196 -19.49 -13.30 -5.59
N ASP A 197 -19.59 -14.12 -4.54
CA ASP A 197 -19.73 -13.68 -3.15
C ASP A 197 -18.42 -13.63 -2.37
N SER A 198 -17.28 -13.87 -3.03
CA SER A 198 -15.97 -13.79 -2.38
C SER A 198 -15.40 -12.37 -2.39
N ILE A 199 -14.38 -12.14 -1.56
CA ILE A 199 -13.58 -10.91 -1.61
C ILE A 199 -12.28 -11.19 -2.39
N VAL A 200 -11.85 -10.22 -3.19
CA VAL A 200 -10.48 -10.14 -3.75
C VAL A 200 -9.76 -8.99 -3.04
N VAL A 201 -8.57 -9.24 -2.52
CA VAL A 201 -7.75 -8.22 -1.85
C VAL A 201 -6.59 -7.84 -2.76
N VAL A 202 -6.24 -6.57 -2.83
CA VAL A 202 -4.99 -6.07 -3.42
C VAL A 202 -4.17 -5.48 -2.28
N TYR A 203 -2.93 -5.92 -2.10
CA TYR A 203 -2.03 -5.43 -1.05
C TYR A 203 -0.79 -4.79 -1.69
N GLY A 204 -0.52 -3.53 -1.35
CA GLY A 204 0.57 -2.75 -1.96
C GLY A 204 0.80 -1.40 -1.30
N GLY A 205 1.45 -0.48 -2.01
CA GLY A 205 1.66 0.89 -1.58
C GLY A 205 0.39 1.73 -1.71
N ALA A 206 0.12 2.55 -0.68
CA ALA A 206 -1.09 3.37 -0.56
C ALA A 206 -1.42 4.22 -1.81
N LEU A 207 -0.38 4.74 -2.48
CA LEU A 207 -0.50 5.56 -3.68
C LEU A 207 -1.36 4.91 -4.79
N HIS A 208 -1.36 3.58 -4.89
CA HIS A 208 -1.99 2.88 -6.00
C HIS A 208 -3.47 2.54 -5.78
N ASN A 209 -3.95 2.55 -4.53
CA ASN A 209 -5.31 2.09 -4.19
C ASN A 209 -6.31 3.21 -3.93
N ASP A 210 -5.93 4.47 -4.17
CA ASP A 210 -6.77 5.64 -3.90
C ASP A 210 -8.03 5.70 -4.76
N LEU A 211 -9.23 5.57 -4.18
CA LEU A 211 -10.51 5.75 -4.88
C LEU A 211 -10.73 7.23 -5.24
N TYR A 212 -10.16 8.12 -4.44
CA TYR A 212 -10.19 9.57 -4.61
C TYR A 212 -8.74 10.13 -4.63
N PRO A 213 -7.96 9.85 -5.68
CA PRO A 213 -6.55 10.22 -5.73
C PRO A 213 -6.35 11.73 -5.76
N ALA A 214 -5.26 12.19 -5.17
CA ALA A 214 -4.89 13.61 -5.19
C ALA A 214 -4.56 14.09 -6.61
N LYS A 215 -4.73 15.39 -6.84
CA LYS A 215 -4.43 16.02 -8.13
C LYS A 215 -2.97 15.84 -8.53
N GLY A 216 -2.72 15.45 -9.77
CA GLY A 216 -1.40 15.21 -10.34
C GLY A 216 -0.84 13.79 -10.15
N VAL A 217 -1.55 12.91 -9.43
CA VAL A 217 -1.18 11.50 -9.26
C VAL A 217 -2.34 10.54 -9.60
N GLU A 218 -3.42 11.04 -10.20
CA GLU A 218 -4.63 10.28 -10.52
C GLU A 218 -4.31 9.08 -11.45
N GLY A 219 -3.36 9.26 -12.37
CA GLY A 219 -2.90 8.21 -13.27
C GLY A 219 -2.14 7.07 -12.61
N TRP A 220 -1.84 7.18 -11.31
CA TRP A 220 -1.16 6.14 -10.54
C TRP A 220 -2.08 5.38 -9.60
N SER A 221 -3.40 5.63 -9.63
CA SER A 221 -4.37 4.79 -8.94
C SER A 221 -5.10 3.86 -9.90
N TYR A 222 -5.24 2.59 -9.50
CA TYR A 222 -6.07 1.61 -10.21
C TYR A 222 -7.52 1.58 -9.71
N ALA A 223 -7.81 2.24 -8.58
CA ALA A 223 -9.01 2.00 -7.79
C ALA A 223 -10.30 2.26 -8.56
N ALA A 224 -10.44 3.41 -9.23
CA ALA A 224 -11.67 3.75 -9.97
C ALA A 224 -12.00 2.72 -11.06
N SER A 225 -10.97 2.26 -11.76
CA SER A 225 -11.05 1.28 -12.82
C SER A 225 -11.41 -0.12 -12.30
N VAL A 226 -10.88 -0.50 -11.13
CA VAL A 226 -11.24 -1.74 -10.43
C VAL A 226 -12.63 -1.64 -9.79
N ASP A 227 -13.04 -0.50 -9.27
CA ASP A 227 -14.36 -0.25 -8.69
C ASP A 227 -15.47 -0.46 -9.72
N GLN A 228 -15.26 0.05 -10.93
CA GLN A 228 -16.17 -0.21 -12.05
C GLN A 228 -16.30 -1.72 -12.32
N ALA A 229 -15.18 -2.46 -12.36
CA ALA A 229 -15.20 -3.90 -12.56
C ALA A 229 -15.82 -4.69 -11.38
N ALA A 230 -15.75 -4.14 -10.17
CA ALA A 230 -16.37 -4.67 -8.96
C ALA A 230 -17.85 -4.31 -8.81
N GLY A 231 -18.41 -3.52 -9.74
CA GLY A 231 -19.79 -3.05 -9.69
C GLY A 231 -20.03 -2.01 -8.59
N GLY A 232 -19.07 -1.11 -8.35
CA GLY A 232 -19.17 -0.07 -7.31
C GLY A 232 -18.93 -0.58 -5.89
N ARG A 233 -18.29 -1.75 -5.74
CA ARG A 233 -18.01 -2.42 -4.45
C ARG A 233 -16.52 -2.55 -4.16
N TYR A 234 -15.73 -1.57 -4.59
CA TYR A 234 -14.36 -1.41 -4.11
C TYR A 234 -14.33 -0.70 -2.76
N LEU A 235 -13.44 -1.15 -1.88
CA LEU A 235 -13.16 -0.57 -0.59
C LEU A 235 -11.68 -0.25 -0.50
N GLU A 236 -11.37 0.98 -0.16
CA GLU A 236 -10.02 1.49 0.02
C GLU A 236 -9.68 1.55 1.51
N ILE A 237 -8.53 0.96 1.89
CA ILE A 237 -8.02 0.98 3.26
C ILE A 237 -6.53 1.26 3.22
N ASP A 238 -6.08 2.37 3.82
CA ASP A 238 -4.67 2.60 4.07
C ASP A 238 -4.29 2.27 5.50
N LEU A 239 -3.34 1.35 5.65
CA LEU A 239 -2.73 0.99 6.92
C LEU A 239 -1.46 1.82 7.12
N TYR A 240 -1.51 2.75 8.05
CA TYR A 240 -0.35 3.56 8.41
C TYR A 240 0.12 3.29 9.83
N ILE A 241 1.44 3.19 9.97
CA ILE A 241 2.13 3.16 11.25
C ILE A 241 2.70 4.57 11.46
N PRO A 242 2.33 5.29 12.54
CA PRO A 242 2.75 6.68 12.76
C PRO A 242 4.24 6.94 12.53
N GLU A 243 5.11 6.05 13.00
CA GLU A 243 6.56 6.18 12.89
C GLU A 243 7.08 6.06 11.46
N LEU A 244 6.35 5.39 10.56
CA LEU A 244 6.74 5.22 9.16
C LEU A 244 6.32 6.41 8.29
N ILE A 245 5.32 7.16 8.72
CA ILE A 245 4.76 8.30 7.97
C ILE A 245 5.18 9.66 8.56
N ALA A 246 5.98 9.67 9.61
CA ALA A 246 6.38 10.87 10.36
C ALA A 246 7.19 11.91 9.57
N ASP A 247 7.79 11.51 8.44
CA ASP A 247 8.56 12.38 7.55
C ASP A 247 7.85 12.60 6.20
N ASP A 248 6.63 12.07 6.03
CA ASP A 248 5.88 12.17 4.78
C ASP A 248 5.11 13.49 4.70
N LYS A 249 5.67 14.44 3.93
CA LYS A 249 5.08 15.77 3.75
C LYS A 249 3.68 15.76 3.16
N ALA A 250 3.35 14.81 2.29
CA ALA A 250 2.01 14.73 1.69
C ALA A 250 0.99 14.25 2.72
N LEU A 251 1.39 13.32 3.59
CA LEU A 251 0.54 12.87 4.69
C LEU A 251 0.39 13.93 5.78
N HIS A 252 1.40 14.76 6.04
CA HIS A 252 1.29 15.89 6.99
C HIS A 252 0.20 16.91 6.61
N GLU A 253 -0.10 17.03 5.33
CA GLU A 253 -1.14 17.93 4.80
C GLU A 253 -2.55 17.35 4.99
N GLN A 254 -2.68 16.08 5.42
CA GLN A 254 -3.98 15.42 5.61
C GLN A 254 -4.64 15.84 6.94
N PRO A 255 -5.97 16.10 6.95
CA PRO A 255 -6.68 16.55 8.17
C PRO A 255 -6.57 15.60 9.37
N TRP A 256 -6.42 14.29 9.11
CA TRP A 256 -6.32 13.26 10.14
C TRP A 256 -4.91 13.08 10.69
N PHE A 257 -3.89 13.70 10.11
CA PHE A 257 -2.48 13.42 10.45
C PHE A 257 -2.15 13.74 11.92
N GLU A 258 -2.77 14.76 12.50
CA GLU A 258 -2.59 15.11 13.91
C GLU A 258 -3.02 13.97 14.86
N LEU A 259 -3.91 13.08 14.43
CA LEU A 259 -4.34 11.91 15.20
C LEU A 259 -3.22 10.87 15.39
N THR A 260 -2.14 10.92 14.61
CA THR A 260 -0.94 10.09 14.84
C THR A 260 -0.29 10.34 16.20
N ARG A 261 -0.59 11.49 16.83
CA ARG A 261 -0.12 11.85 18.16
C ARG A 261 -1.03 11.38 19.29
N SER A 262 -2.24 10.87 18.98
CA SER A 262 -3.21 10.43 19.98
C SER A 262 -2.66 9.33 20.90
N GLU A 263 -2.98 9.43 22.19
CA GLU A 263 -2.64 8.43 23.22
C GLU A 263 -3.43 7.12 23.01
N ASP A 264 -4.56 7.15 22.31
CA ASP A 264 -5.33 5.93 21.98
C ASP A 264 -4.51 4.92 21.16
N LEU A 265 -3.54 5.43 20.38
CA LEU A 265 -2.63 4.61 19.58
C LEU A 265 -1.56 3.87 20.42
N ASP A 266 -1.50 4.08 21.74
CA ASP A 266 -0.64 3.32 22.63
C ASP A 266 -1.27 1.96 23.00
N HIS A 267 -2.60 1.85 22.85
CA HIS A 267 -3.40 0.70 23.27
C HIS A 267 -4.16 0.01 22.14
N GLY A 268 -4.41 0.70 21.02
CA GLY A 268 -5.19 0.15 19.92
C GLY A 268 -4.87 0.78 18.57
N VAL A 269 -5.89 0.84 17.73
CA VAL A 269 -5.85 1.48 16.41
C VAL A 269 -6.98 2.49 16.31
N LEU A 270 -6.76 3.54 15.50
CA LEU A 270 -7.78 4.50 15.13
C LEU A 270 -8.19 4.27 13.68
N VAL A 271 -9.49 4.28 13.42
CA VAL A 271 -10.08 4.22 12.09
C VAL A 271 -10.67 5.57 11.77
N ILE A 272 -10.31 6.12 10.62
CA ILE A 272 -10.86 7.36 10.08
C ILE A 272 -11.52 7.03 8.74
N GLU A 273 -12.79 7.37 8.59
CA GLU A 273 -13.42 7.46 7.27
C GLU A 273 -12.99 8.79 6.64
N ARG A 274 -12.16 8.74 5.59
CA ARG A 274 -11.72 9.97 4.89
C ARG A 274 -12.70 10.40 3.81
N SER A 275 -13.44 9.45 3.26
CA SER A 275 -14.45 9.61 2.21
C SER A 275 -15.26 8.31 2.13
N PRO A 276 -16.43 8.30 1.46
CA PRO A 276 -17.25 7.10 1.34
C PRO A 276 -16.43 5.90 0.82
N ARG A 277 -16.45 4.78 1.54
CA ARG A 277 -15.69 3.53 1.22
C ARG A 277 -14.17 3.70 1.23
N SER A 278 -13.65 4.72 1.91
CA SER A 278 -12.24 5.05 1.93
C SER A 278 -11.78 5.34 3.35
N TYR A 279 -10.90 4.48 3.88
CA TYR A 279 -10.52 4.44 5.28
C TYR A 279 -9.02 4.55 5.49
N VAL A 280 -8.65 5.21 6.58
CA VAL A 280 -7.30 5.13 7.15
C VAL A 280 -7.37 4.35 8.45
N ILE A 281 -6.50 3.36 8.61
CA ILE A 281 -6.24 2.67 9.87
C ILE A 281 -4.88 3.14 10.37
N LEU A 282 -4.88 3.95 11.43
CA LEU A 282 -3.67 4.30 12.18
C LEU A 282 -3.39 3.19 13.18
N ALA A 283 -2.29 2.47 12.95
CA ALA A 283 -1.87 1.34 13.76
C ALA A 283 -1.22 1.79 15.07
N ARG A 284 -1.21 0.86 16.03
CA ARG A 284 -0.56 1.02 17.34
C ARG A 284 0.91 1.44 17.19
N ARG A 285 1.32 2.45 17.96
CA ARG A 285 2.71 2.94 18.06
C ARG A 285 3.60 2.03 18.88
N GLY A 286 4.90 2.20 18.76
CA GLY A 286 5.94 1.66 19.64
C GLY A 286 6.13 0.15 19.59
N VAL A 287 5.51 -0.54 18.64
CA VAL A 287 5.67 -2.01 18.52
C VAL A 287 7.02 -2.29 17.86
N ALA A 288 7.97 -2.78 18.66
CA ALA A 288 9.30 -3.11 18.18
C ALA A 288 9.29 -4.31 17.24
N ASN A 289 10.18 -4.30 16.25
CA ASN A 289 10.44 -5.47 15.41
C ASN A 289 11.33 -6.47 16.17
N PRO A 290 10.83 -7.66 16.55
CA PRO A 290 11.63 -8.63 17.30
C PRO A 290 12.78 -9.22 16.48
N SER A 291 12.73 -9.08 15.15
CA SER A 291 13.76 -9.60 14.24
C SER A 291 15.02 -8.73 14.19
N VAL A 292 14.93 -7.49 14.67
CA VAL A 292 16.05 -6.55 14.73
C VAL A 292 16.59 -6.53 16.16
N LYS A 293 17.79 -7.10 16.37
CA LYS A 293 18.49 -6.99 17.66
C LYS A 293 18.69 -5.51 17.98
N LYS A 294 18.30 -5.08 19.20
CA LYS A 294 18.67 -3.75 19.70
C LYS A 294 20.20 -3.63 19.60
N PRO A 295 20.75 -2.51 19.09
CA PRO A 295 22.17 -2.27 19.24
C PRO A 295 22.49 -2.32 20.73
N SER A 296 23.47 -3.14 21.10
CA SER A 296 24.05 -3.13 22.44
C SER A 296 24.50 -1.71 22.73
N ARG A 297 23.95 -1.12 23.80
CA ARG A 297 24.37 0.18 24.32
C ARG A 297 25.84 0.15 24.73
#